data_AF-A0A918XHC1-F1
#
_entry.id   AF-A0A918XHC1-F1
#
_cell.length_a   1.000
_cell.length_b   1.000
_cell.length_c   1.000
_cell.angle_alpha   90.00
_cell.angle_beta   90.00
_cell.angle_gamma   90.00
#
_symmetry.space_group_name_H-M   'P 1'
#
loop_
_entity.id
_entity.type
_entity.pdbx_description
1 polymer ?
#
loop_
_entity_poly.entity_id
_entity_poly.type
_entity_poly.pdbx_seq_one_letter_code
_entity_poly.pdbx_strand_id
1 'polypeptide(L)'
;MTRRFSSSLHKGIDIAGERGDAVVATAAGKVVYSGTGIVGFGELLIIKHNEQYLSAYGHNDRLLVGEGDTVRAGEKIAEKGSTGTETVNLHFEIRRDGKPIDPIRLLPRR
;
A
#
# COMPACT_ATOMS: atom_id res chain seq x y z
N MET A 1 -10.03 12.10 -7.46
CA MET A 1 -11.24 11.50 -6.86
C MET A 1 -10.80 10.26 -6.08
N THR A 2 -11.04 10.20 -4.77
CA THR A 2 -10.66 9.07 -3.91
C THR A 2 -11.82 8.09 -3.86
N ARG A 3 -11.64 6.85 -4.33
CA ARG A 3 -12.70 5.82 -4.25
C ARG A 3 -12.70 5.20 -2.85
N ARG A 4 -13.88 5.10 -2.22
CA ARG A 4 -14.03 4.72 -0.80
C ARG A 4 -14.14 3.20 -0.60
N PHE A 5 -13.64 2.76 0.54
CA PHE A 5 -13.62 1.40 1.11
C PHE A 5 -15.00 0.67 1.11
N SER A 6 -14.99 -0.65 0.87
CA SER A 6 -16.11 -1.59 1.03
C SER A 6 -15.63 -2.91 1.62
N SER A 7 -16.22 -3.34 2.74
CA SER A 7 -15.85 -4.57 3.46
C SER A 7 -16.09 -5.87 2.67
N SER A 8 -16.82 -5.82 1.56
CA SER A 8 -17.12 -6.99 0.71
C SER A 8 -16.49 -6.93 -0.68
N LEU A 9 -16.12 -5.75 -1.20
CA LEU A 9 -15.54 -5.60 -2.55
C LEU A 9 -14.24 -4.77 -2.64
N HIS A 10 -13.95 -3.88 -1.68
CA HIS A 10 -12.81 -2.96 -1.77
C HIS A 10 -12.14 -2.75 -0.40
N LYS A 11 -11.09 -3.51 -0.13
CA LYS A 11 -10.45 -3.61 1.20
C LYS A 11 -9.46 -2.47 1.50
N GLY A 12 -9.40 -1.45 0.65
CA GLY A 12 -8.50 -0.30 0.74
C GLY A 12 -9.08 1.00 0.17
N ILE A 13 -8.20 1.95 -0.10
CA ILE A 13 -8.47 3.19 -0.85
C ILE A 13 -7.58 3.26 -2.08
N ASP A 14 -8.08 3.89 -3.14
CA ASP A 14 -7.29 4.17 -4.33
C ASP A 14 -6.87 5.65 -4.35
N ILE A 15 -5.57 5.88 -4.48
CA ILE A 15 -4.96 7.21 -4.48
C ILE A 15 -4.43 7.49 -5.89
N ALA A 16 -5.16 8.32 -6.63
CA ALA A 16 -4.74 8.76 -7.96
C ALA A 16 -3.40 9.52 -7.92
N GLY A 17 -2.68 9.53 -9.04
CA GLY A 17 -1.54 10.39 -9.26
C GLY A 17 -0.86 10.08 -10.58
N GLU A 18 0.42 10.41 -10.66
CA GLU A 18 1.22 10.26 -11.88
C GLU A 18 2.15 9.05 -11.79
N ARG A 19 2.52 8.52 -12.96
CA ARG A 19 3.41 7.37 -13.05
C ARG A 19 4.78 7.81 -12.55
N GLY A 20 5.39 7.02 -11.66
CA GLY A 20 6.67 7.36 -11.03
C GLY A 20 6.55 8.18 -9.75
N ASP A 21 5.34 8.62 -9.35
CA ASP A 21 5.13 9.27 -8.06
C ASP A 21 5.72 8.44 -6.93
N ALA A 22 6.35 9.11 -5.96
CA ALA A 22 6.88 8.45 -4.79
C ALA A 22 5.76 7.80 -3.96
N VAL A 23 5.90 6.50 -3.70
CA VAL A 23 5.12 5.79 -2.68
C VAL A 23 5.98 5.68 -1.43
N VAL A 24 5.45 6.17 -0.31
CA VAL A 24 6.17 6.25 0.96
C VAL A 24 5.55 5.37 2.03
N ALA A 25 6.37 4.81 2.92
CA ALA A 25 5.90 4.01 4.04
C ALA A 25 5.11 4.87 5.03
N THR A 26 3.88 4.45 5.34
CA THR A 26 3.00 5.19 6.28
C THR A 26 3.54 5.21 7.72
N ALA A 27 4.30 4.17 8.09
CA ALA A 27 4.94 4.03 9.40
C ALA A 27 6.19 3.15 9.28
N ALA A 28 7.06 3.19 10.29
CA ALA A 28 8.21 2.30 10.35
C ALA A 28 7.77 0.83 10.44
N GLY A 29 8.57 -0.10 9.91
CA GLY A 29 8.23 -1.51 9.92
C GLY A 29 9.19 -2.38 9.14
N LYS A 30 8.84 -3.66 9.01
CA LYS A 30 9.58 -4.65 8.23
C LYS A 30 8.78 -5.05 6.99
N VAL A 31 9.42 -5.08 5.83
CA VAL A 31 8.82 -5.61 4.61
C VAL A 31 8.66 -7.11 4.75
N VAL A 32 7.42 -7.58 4.65
CA VAL A 32 7.06 -9.01 4.75
C VAL A 32 6.60 -9.60 3.42
N TYR A 33 6.49 -8.78 2.38
CA TYR A 33 6.21 -9.22 1.02
C TYR A 33 6.63 -8.14 0.01
N SER A 34 7.21 -8.56 -1.11
CA SER A 34 7.56 -7.73 -2.25
C SER A 34 7.47 -8.53 -3.55
N GLY A 35 6.51 -8.23 -4.42
CA GLY A 35 6.38 -8.85 -5.75
C GLY A 35 4.96 -8.90 -6.30
N THR A 36 4.71 -9.80 -7.26
CA THR A 36 3.46 -9.84 -8.07
C THR A 36 2.61 -11.11 -7.90
N GLY A 37 3.00 -11.99 -6.99
CA GLY A 37 2.34 -13.28 -6.76
C GLY A 37 0.93 -13.21 -6.15
N ILE A 38 0.46 -12.03 -5.75
CA ILE A 38 -0.91 -11.84 -5.23
C ILE A 38 -1.80 -11.23 -6.32
N VAL A 39 -2.71 -12.06 -6.84
CA VAL A 39 -3.64 -11.69 -7.91
C VAL A 39 -4.48 -10.48 -7.51
N GLY A 40 -4.58 -9.52 -8.43
CA GLY A 40 -5.38 -8.30 -8.26
C GLY A 40 -4.63 -7.12 -7.66
N PHE A 41 -3.38 -7.29 -7.19
CA PHE A 41 -2.60 -6.19 -6.61
C PHE A 41 -1.48 -5.66 -7.51
N GLY A 42 -1.15 -6.33 -8.62
CA GLY A 42 0.02 -5.96 -9.42
C GLY A 42 1.32 -6.10 -8.61
N GLU A 43 2.28 -5.20 -8.83
CA GLU A 43 3.46 -5.06 -7.98
C GLU A 43 3.05 -4.58 -6.59
N LEU A 44 3.21 -5.46 -5.61
CA LEU A 44 2.72 -5.29 -4.27
C LEU A 44 3.85 -5.30 -3.25
N LEU A 45 3.79 -4.35 -2.34
CA LEU A 45 4.60 -4.32 -1.13
C LEU A 45 3.71 -4.44 0.11
N ILE A 46 4.10 -5.28 1.08
CA ILE A 46 3.43 -5.35 2.39
C ILE A 46 4.44 -5.07 3.49
N ILE A 47 4.12 -4.11 4.37
CA ILE A 47 4.94 -3.75 5.53
C ILE A 47 4.21 -4.13 6.81
N LYS A 48 4.87 -4.92 7.66
CA LYS A 48 4.44 -5.20 9.04
C LYS A 48 4.99 -4.14 9.97
N HIS A 49 4.09 -3.41 10.63
CA HIS A 49 4.45 -2.36 11.58
C HIS A 49 4.60 -2.89 13.00
N ASN A 50 3.74 -3.83 13.39
CA ASN A 50 3.80 -4.55 14.66
C ASN A 50 2.96 -5.84 14.57
N GLU A 51 2.65 -6.47 15.70
CA GLU A 51 1.85 -7.71 15.74
C GLU A 51 0.43 -7.54 15.17
N GLN A 52 -0.14 -6.35 15.27
CA GLN A 52 -1.53 -6.09 14.90
C GLN A 52 -1.65 -5.45 13.51
N TYR A 53 -0.69 -4.61 13.11
CA TYR A 53 -0.85 -3.73 11.95
C TYR A 53 0.06 -4.09 10.77
N LEU A 54 -0.56 -4.12 9.59
CA LEU A 54 0.06 -4.24 8.28
C LEU A 54 -0.42 -3.11 7.36
N SER A 55 0.44 -2.65 6.45
CA SER A 55 0.03 -1.82 5.31
C SER A 55 0.41 -2.50 3.99
N ALA A 56 -0.45 -2.34 2.98
CA ALA A 56 -0.25 -2.89 1.65
C ALA A 56 -0.29 -1.77 0.60
N TYR A 57 0.65 -1.82 -0.34
CA TYR A 57 0.84 -0.83 -1.41
C TYR A 57 0.84 -1.60 -2.73
N GLY A 58 -0.25 -1.54 -3.48
CA GLY A 58 -0.42 -2.23 -4.76
C GLY A 58 -0.32 -1.30 -5.96
N HIS A 59 -0.30 -1.91 -7.14
CA HIS A 59 -0.26 -1.27 -8.46
C HIS A 59 1.01 -0.44 -8.73
N ASN A 60 2.12 -0.75 -8.05
CA ASN A 60 3.38 -0.04 -8.26
C ASN A 60 3.98 -0.35 -9.64
N ASP A 61 4.82 0.54 -10.15
CA ASP A 61 5.65 0.24 -11.32
C ASP A 61 6.99 -0.38 -10.90
N ARG A 62 7.50 0.03 -9.74
CA ARG A 62 8.79 -0.41 -9.23
C ARG A 62 8.76 -0.50 -7.71
N LEU A 63 9.28 -1.60 -7.16
CA LEU A 63 9.55 -1.76 -5.74
C LEU A 63 11.02 -1.40 -5.48
N LEU A 64 11.28 -0.57 -4.47
CA LEU A 64 12.61 -0.08 -4.11
C LEU A 64 13.19 -0.79 -2.88
N VAL A 65 12.36 -1.56 -2.19
CA VAL A 65 12.72 -2.37 -1.01
C VAL A 65 12.21 -3.79 -1.22
N GLY A 66 12.89 -4.77 -0.63
CA GLY A 66 12.60 -6.19 -0.76
C GLY A 66 12.13 -6.83 0.55
N GLU A 67 11.67 -8.08 0.47
CA GLU A 67 11.30 -8.85 1.66
C GLU A 67 12.48 -8.94 2.64
N GLY A 68 12.22 -8.67 3.92
CA GLY A 68 13.23 -8.67 4.98
C GLY A 68 13.74 -7.28 5.35
N ASP A 69 13.62 -6.28 4.46
CA ASP A 69 14.10 -4.92 4.71
C ASP A 69 13.33 -4.22 5.84
N THR A 70 14.00 -3.31 6.53
CA THR A 70 13.39 -2.43 7.53
C THR A 70 13.31 -1.01 6.98
N VAL A 71 12.14 -0.39 7.12
CA VAL A 71 11.85 0.95 6.57
C VAL A 71 11.40 1.90 7.68
N ARG A 72 11.60 3.21 7.46
CA ARG A 72 11.14 4.29 8.34
C ARG A 72 9.85 4.91 7.81
N ALA A 73 9.10 5.57 8.69
CA ALA A 73 7.96 6.39 8.28
C ALA A 73 8.42 7.49 7.31
N GLY A 74 7.71 7.65 6.18
CA GLY A 74 8.05 8.62 5.14
C GLY A 74 9.15 8.17 4.16
N GLU A 75 9.75 6.99 4.37
CA GLU A 75 10.77 6.45 3.46
C GLU A 75 10.15 6.09 2.10
N LYS A 76 10.82 6.44 1.00
CA LYS A 76 10.38 6.06 -0.37
C LYS A 76 10.63 4.57 -0.57
N ILE A 77 9.57 3.81 -0.78
CA ILE A 77 9.58 2.35 -0.83
C ILE A 77 9.21 1.80 -2.22
N ALA A 78 8.54 2.59 -3.04
CA ALA A 78 8.13 2.21 -4.38
C ALA A 78 7.87 3.44 -5.25
N GLU A 79 7.62 3.18 -6.53
CA GLU A 79 7.17 4.16 -7.52
C GLU A 79 5.79 3.75 -8.02
N LYS A 80 4.85 4.69 -8.02
CA LYS A 80 3.46 4.46 -8.40
C LYS A 80 3.38 4.07 -9.87
N GLY A 81 2.48 3.15 -10.17
CA GLY A 81 2.30 2.62 -11.51
C GLY A 81 0.85 2.34 -11.83
N SER A 82 0.67 1.41 -12.76
CA SER A 82 -0.63 0.85 -13.12
C SER A 82 -0.58 -0.67 -13.26
N THR A 83 0.31 -1.35 -12.54
CA THR A 83 0.43 -2.82 -12.67
C THR A 83 -0.83 -3.49 -12.13
N GLY A 84 -1.46 -4.36 -12.91
CA GLY A 84 -2.70 -5.02 -12.50
C GLY A 84 -3.94 -4.10 -12.41
N THR A 85 -3.89 -2.90 -12.99
CA THR A 85 -5.02 -1.95 -13.07
C THR A 85 -4.94 -1.11 -14.36
N GLU A 86 -6.04 -0.50 -14.79
CA GLU A 86 -6.09 0.26 -16.05
C GLU A 86 -5.61 1.72 -15.91
N THR A 87 -5.56 2.24 -14.69
CA THR A 87 -5.23 3.65 -14.43
C THR A 87 -4.07 3.76 -13.46
N VAL A 88 -3.30 4.86 -13.55
CA VAL A 88 -2.24 5.11 -12.59
C VAL A 88 -2.84 5.51 -11.24
N ASN A 89 -2.78 4.59 -10.29
CA ASN A 89 -3.26 4.79 -8.94
C ASN A 89 -2.46 3.89 -7.98
N LEU A 90 -2.37 4.32 -6.72
CA LEU A 90 -1.89 3.47 -5.64
C LEU A 90 -3.10 2.84 -4.96
N HIS A 91 -3.16 1.50 -4.94
CA HIS A 91 -4.07 0.79 -4.05
C HIS A 91 -3.43 0.68 -2.67
N PHE A 92 -4.07 1.26 -1.65
CA PHE A 92 -3.54 1.32 -0.30
C PHE A 92 -4.50 0.67 0.70
N GLU A 93 -4.00 -0.29 1.47
CA GLU A 93 -4.74 -0.90 2.58
C GLU A 93 -4.00 -0.74 3.91
N ILE A 94 -4.77 -0.65 4.98
CA ILE A 94 -4.29 -0.92 6.33
C ILE A 94 -5.10 -2.08 6.88
N ARG A 95 -4.42 -3.05 7.49
CA ARG A 95 -5.05 -4.22 8.11
C ARG A 95 -4.68 -4.27 9.58
N ARG A 96 -5.69 -4.47 10.43
CA ARG A 96 -5.55 -4.72 11.85
C ARG A 96 -6.04 -6.12 12.16
N ASP A 97 -5.19 -6.94 12.78
CA ASP A 97 -5.50 -8.34 13.12
C ASP A 97 -6.00 -9.13 11.89
N GLY A 98 -5.34 -8.90 10.74
CA GLY A 98 -5.68 -9.50 9.44
C GLY A 98 -6.90 -8.91 8.73
N LYS A 99 -7.72 -8.11 9.42
CA LYS A 99 -8.92 -7.48 8.87
C LYS A 99 -8.62 -6.09 8.30
N PRO A 100 -9.10 -5.76 7.09
CA PRO A 100 -8.88 -4.44 6.52
C PRO A 100 -9.69 -3.39 7.29
N ILE A 101 -9.08 -2.24 7.55
CA ILE A 101 -9.67 -1.10 8.25
C ILE A 101 -9.58 0.15 7.37
N ASP A 102 -10.52 1.08 7.57
CA ASP A 102 -10.57 2.34 6.82
C ASP A 102 -9.31 3.21 7.11
N PRO A 103 -8.41 3.39 6.14
CA PRO A 103 -7.16 4.12 6.34
C PRO A 103 -7.39 5.62 6.58
N ILE A 104 -8.51 6.18 6.12
CA ILE A 104 -8.83 7.60 6.25
C ILE A 104 -9.01 7.98 7.73
N ARG A 105 -9.39 7.03 8.59
CA ARG A 105 -9.50 7.26 10.05
C ARG A 105 -8.15 7.45 10.74
N LEU A 106 -7.04 7.13 10.06
CA LEU A 106 -5.68 7.27 10.57
C LEU A 106 -4.95 8.50 10.01
N LEU A 107 -5.58 9.24 9.09
CA LEU A 107 -5.03 10.51 8.62
C LEU A 107 -5.33 11.61 9.65
N PRO A 108 -4.33 12.42 10.05
CA PRO A 108 -4.60 13.56 10.91
C PRO A 108 -5.62 14.47 10.23
N ARG A 109 -6.68 14.84 10.96
CA ARG A 109 -7.61 15.89 10.53
C ARG A 109 -6.75 17.16 10.37
N ARG A 110 -6.66 17.68 9.15
CA ARG A 110 -6.09 19.01 8.90
C ARG A 110 -6.90 20.07 9.63
#